data_AF-A0A561PSZ0-F1
#
_entry.id   AF-A0A561PSZ0-F1
#
_cell.length_a   1.000
_cell.length_b   1.000
_cell.length_c   1.000
_cell.angle_alpha   90.00
_cell.angle_beta   90.00
_cell.angle_gamma   90.00
#
_symmetry.space_group_name_H-M   'P 1'
#
loop_
_entity.id
_entity.type
_entity.pdbx_description
1 polymer ?
#
loop_
_entity_poly.entity_id
_entity_poly.type
_entity_poly.pdbx_seq_one_letter_code
_entity_poly.pdbx_strand_id
1 'polypeptide(L)'
;MPLLGNRFEIFERSSSFDEVTPLGGFKTHPQGHVEVWDEFRRERQDLRRFPYEYFPRGRVNWREDDNTYLFLADALVFEQEMHQILLDDWHLRSEKVLFLRDPHYKSPRFTRAWRGM
;
A
#
# COMPACT_ATOMS: atom_id res chain seq x y z
N MET A 1 5.38 -22.42 -7.52
CA MET A 1 6.42 -22.10 -8.53
C MET A 1 6.90 -20.70 -8.22
N PRO A 2 8.08 -20.48 -7.62
CA PRO A 2 8.50 -19.14 -7.26
C PRO A 2 9.09 -18.45 -8.49
N LEU A 3 8.46 -17.34 -8.90
CA LEU A 3 9.01 -16.43 -9.90
C LEU A 3 10.20 -15.69 -9.29
N LEU A 4 11.42 -16.22 -9.50
CA LEU A 4 12.66 -15.47 -9.33
C LEU A 4 12.68 -14.29 -10.32
N GLY A 5 12.69 -13.04 -9.85
CA GLY A 5 13.15 -11.94 -10.72
C GLY A 5 12.87 -10.49 -10.32
N ASN A 6 11.80 -10.17 -9.58
CA ASN A 6 11.50 -8.79 -9.22
C ASN A 6 11.57 -8.60 -7.70
N ARG A 7 12.68 -8.05 -7.20
CA ARG A 7 12.75 -7.59 -5.81
C ARG A 7 11.98 -6.29 -5.69
N PHE A 8 10.71 -6.38 -5.29
CA PHE A 8 10.00 -5.24 -4.76
C PHE A 8 10.35 -5.10 -3.27
N GLU A 9 10.48 -3.87 -2.81
CA GLU A 9 10.60 -3.55 -1.39
C GLU A 9 9.30 -2.90 -0.96
N ILE A 10 8.69 -3.43 0.12
CA ILE A 10 7.45 -2.91 0.69
C ILE A 10 7.83 -1.99 1.84
N PHE A 11 7.28 -0.78 1.82
CA PHE A 11 7.40 0.19 2.90
C PHE A 11 6.01 0.40 3.50
N GLU A 12 5.86 0.13 4.79
CA GLU A 12 4.56 0.18 5.45
C GLU A 12 4.59 0.82 6.84
N ARG A 13 3.40 1.26 7.25
CA ARG A 13 3.08 1.70 8.60
C ARG A 13 1.77 1.06 9.00
N SER A 14 1.73 0.54 10.22
CA SER A 14 0.57 -0.11 10.80
C SER A 14 0.39 0.39 12.24
N SER A 15 -0.83 0.27 12.74
CA SER A 15 -1.20 0.57 14.13
C SER A 15 -1.96 -0.63 14.68
N SER A 16 -1.93 -0.84 16.00
CA SER A 16 -2.76 -1.87 16.60
C SER A 16 -4.23 -1.59 16.33
N PHE A 17 -5.00 -2.64 16.06
CA PHE A 17 -6.43 -2.52 15.77
C PHE A 17 -7.19 -1.83 16.92
N ASP A 18 -6.79 -2.08 18.16
CA ASP A 18 -7.44 -1.54 19.36
C ASP A 18 -7.08 -0.06 19.62
N GLU A 19 -5.97 0.41 19.06
CA GLU A 19 -5.51 1.80 19.20
C GLU A 19 -6.17 2.74 18.20
N VAL A 20 -6.69 2.21 17.09
CA VAL A 20 -7.36 3.00 16.05
C VAL A 20 -8.84 3.14 16.38
N THR A 21 -9.28 4.36 16.67
CA THR A 21 -10.71 4.65 16.90
C THR A 21 -11.48 4.60 15.57
N PRO A 22 -12.63 3.91 15.50
CA PRO A 22 -13.49 3.95 14.33
C PRO A 22 -14.00 5.37 14.02
N LEU A 23 -13.98 5.74 12.74
CA LEU A 23 -14.55 6.98 12.23
C LEU A 23 -15.41 6.66 11.01
N GLY A 24 -16.70 6.98 11.08
CA GLY A 24 -17.64 6.74 9.97
C GLY A 24 -17.74 5.27 9.54
N GLY A 25 -17.62 4.32 10.48
CA GLY A 25 -17.66 2.88 10.19
C GLY A 25 -16.34 2.30 9.69
N PHE A 26 -15.25 3.07 9.69
CA PHE A 26 -13.93 2.60 9.28
C PHE A 26 -12.90 2.76 10.39
N LYS A 27 -11.99 1.79 10.53
CA LYS A 27 -10.72 1.98 11.22
C LYS A 27 -9.64 2.22 10.16
N THR A 28 -9.14 3.46 10.16
CA THR A 28 -8.11 3.94 9.24
C THR A 28 -6.89 4.34 10.03
N HIS A 29 -5.70 3.99 9.54
CA HIS A 29 -4.45 4.43 10.14
C HIS A 29 -4.46 5.96 10.34
N PRO A 30 -4.08 6.48 11.52
CA PRO A 30 -4.23 7.90 11.85
C PRO A 30 -3.36 8.82 10.99
N GLN A 31 -2.26 8.31 10.45
CA GLN A 31 -1.38 9.04 9.56
C GLN A 31 -1.79 8.87 8.09
N GLY A 32 -1.80 9.99 7.36
CA GLY A 32 -1.97 10.00 5.92
C GLY A 32 -0.68 9.62 5.18
N HIS A 33 -0.78 9.57 3.85
CA HIS A 33 0.36 9.16 3.01
C HIS A 33 1.51 10.18 3.04
N VAL A 34 1.22 11.46 3.26
CA VAL A 34 2.22 12.52 3.29
C VAL A 34 3.08 12.37 4.53
N GLU A 35 2.45 12.17 5.69
CA GLU A 35 3.11 12.01 6.98
C GLU A 35 3.98 10.74 6.98
N VAL A 36 3.41 9.61 6.56
CA VAL A 36 4.12 8.33 6.46
C VAL A 36 5.31 8.42 5.49
N TRP A 37 5.14 9.10 4.35
CA TRP A 37 6.23 9.24 3.39
C TRP A 37 7.39 10.10 3.92
N ASP A 38 7.09 11.16 4.65
CA ASP A 38 8.13 12.00 5.25
C ASP A 38 8.95 11.21 6.29
N GLU A 39 8.34 10.28 7.01
CA GLU A 39 9.07 9.35 7.88
C GLU A 39 10.00 8.43 7.07
N PHE A 40 9.49 7.78 6.03
CA PHE A 40 10.32 6.92 5.18
C PHE A 40 11.50 7.69 4.57
N ARG A 41 11.32 8.94 4.14
CA ARG A 41 12.42 9.78 3.62
C ARG A 41 13.46 10.15 4.69
N ARG A 42 13.05 10.26 5.95
CA ARG A 42 13.99 10.48 7.07
C ARG A 42 14.83 9.23 7.30
N GLU A 43 14.21 8.06 7.27
CA GLU A 43 14.82 6.74 7.49
C GLU A 43 15.68 6.28 6.31
N ARG A 44 15.32 6.64 5.07
CA ARG A 44 15.93 6.15 3.84
C ARG A 44 16.37 7.29 2.92
N GLN A 45 17.68 7.51 2.86
CA GLN A 45 18.27 8.60 2.10
C GLN A 45 18.03 8.48 0.58
N ASP A 46 17.97 7.25 0.07
CA ASP A 46 17.68 6.91 -1.33
C ASP A 46 16.27 7.32 -1.78
N LEU A 47 15.33 7.44 -0.84
CA LEU A 47 13.95 7.85 -1.11
C LEU A 47 13.76 9.37 -1.13
N ARG A 48 14.71 10.16 -0.59
CA ARG A 48 14.53 11.60 -0.34
C ARG A 48 14.21 12.43 -1.59
N ARG A 49 14.68 11.99 -2.76
CA ARG A 49 14.49 12.67 -4.05
C ARG A 49 13.12 12.42 -4.68
N PHE A 50 12.35 11.48 -4.15
CA PHE A 50 11.07 11.08 -4.73
C PHE A 50 9.91 11.63 -3.91
N PRO A 51 8.88 12.21 -4.56
CA PRO A 51 7.61 12.49 -3.90
C PRO A 51 6.85 11.18 -3.64
N TYR A 52 5.89 11.18 -2.73
CA TYR A 52 5.15 9.96 -2.38
C TYR A 52 4.29 9.45 -3.55
N GLU A 53 3.94 10.34 -4.50
CA GLU A 53 3.22 9.98 -5.71
C GLU A 53 4.05 9.21 -6.72
N TYR A 54 5.37 9.15 -6.54
CA TYR A 54 6.28 8.45 -7.45
C TYR A 54 6.09 6.93 -7.41
N PHE A 55 5.74 6.37 -6.24
CA PHE A 55 5.62 4.92 -6.04
C PHE A 55 4.15 4.47 -6.01
N PRO A 56 3.85 3.26 -6.52
CA PRO A 56 2.54 2.65 -6.34
C PRO A 56 2.23 2.57 -4.85
N ARG A 57 1.06 3.07 -4.47
CA ARG A 57 0.66 3.23 -3.08
C ARG A 57 -0.78 2.84 -2.89
N GLY A 58 -1.14 2.62 -1.64
CA GLY A 58 -2.50 2.30 -1.25
C GLY A 58 -2.65 2.33 0.26
N ARG A 59 -3.83 1.94 0.71
CA ARG A 59 -4.16 1.78 2.12
C ARG A 59 -5.14 0.63 2.29
N VAL A 60 -5.08 0.03 3.46
CA VAL A 60 -6.10 -0.88 3.93
C VAL A 60 -6.81 -0.26 5.12
N ASN A 61 -8.13 -0.29 5.09
CA ASN A 61 -8.98 0.16 6.18
C ASN A 61 -9.87 -1.00 6.59
N TRP A 62 -10.11 -1.20 7.88
CA TRP A 62 -11.17 -2.11 8.29
C TRP A 62 -12.53 -1.40 8.22
N ARG A 63 -13.57 -2.10 7.77
CA ARG A 63 -14.94 -1.62 7.68
C ARG A 63 -15.84 -2.42 8.62
N GLU A 64 -16.65 -1.71 9.40
CA GLU A 64 -17.51 -2.27 10.42
C GLU A 64 -18.72 -3.01 9.85
N ASP A 65 -19.35 -2.44 8.81
CA ASP A 65 -20.64 -2.90 8.26
C ASP A 65 -20.70 -4.41 7.96
N ASP A 66 -19.60 -4.99 7.47
CA ASP A 66 -19.50 -6.40 7.08
C ASP A 66 -18.27 -7.10 7.63
N ASN A 67 -17.54 -6.44 8.56
CA ASN A 67 -16.30 -6.94 9.13
C ASN A 67 -15.33 -7.42 8.03
N THR A 68 -15.02 -6.50 7.10
CA THR A 68 -14.09 -6.72 6.00
C THR A 68 -13.05 -5.60 5.94
N TYR A 69 -12.01 -5.82 5.15
CA TYR A 69 -10.98 -4.86 4.85
C TYR A 69 -11.25 -4.24 3.48
N LEU A 70 -11.12 -2.92 3.39
CA LEU A 70 -11.14 -2.20 2.14
C LEU A 70 -9.71 -1.85 1.72
N PHE A 71 -9.23 -2.51 0.68
CA PHE A 71 -7.92 -2.27 0.06
C PHE A 71 -8.10 -1.28 -1.10
N LEU A 72 -7.66 -0.04 -0.89
CA LEU A 72 -7.68 1.04 -1.88
C LEU A 72 -6.27 1.30 -2.37
N ALA A 73 -6.00 1.09 -3.67
CA ALA A 73 -4.64 1.26 -4.19
C ALA A 73 -4.57 1.75 -5.63
N ASP A 74 -3.38 2.19 -5.99
CA ASP A 74 -2.95 2.48 -7.35
C ASP A 74 -3.21 1.28 -8.27
N ALA A 75 -3.63 1.53 -9.51
CA ALA A 75 -3.85 0.50 -10.51
C ALA A 75 -2.63 -0.42 -10.70
N LEU A 76 -1.41 0.12 -10.59
CA LEU A 76 -0.18 -0.65 -10.75
C LEU A 76 -0.01 -1.74 -9.69
N VAL A 77 -0.57 -1.57 -8.48
CA VAL A 77 -0.57 -2.60 -7.42
C VAL A 77 -1.36 -3.84 -7.85
N PHE A 78 -2.35 -3.67 -8.73
CA PHE A 78 -3.17 -4.76 -9.24
C PHE A 78 -2.60 -5.42 -10.50
N GLU A 79 -1.89 -4.67 -11.35
CA GLU A 79 -1.38 -5.17 -12.65
C GLU A 79 -0.29 -6.26 -12.52
N GLN A 80 0.45 -6.27 -11.41
CA GLN A 80 1.56 -7.21 -11.18
C GLN A 80 1.28 -8.19 -10.02
N GLU A 81 0.01 -8.40 -9.68
CA GLU A 81 -0.40 -9.23 -8.54
C GLU A 81 0.25 -8.82 -7.18
N MET A 82 0.79 -7.61 -7.09
CA MET A 82 1.43 -7.11 -5.86
C MET A 82 0.44 -7.07 -4.68
N HIS A 83 -0.84 -6.82 -4.94
CA HIS A 83 -1.89 -6.93 -3.92
C HIS A 83 -1.91 -8.30 -3.23
N GLN A 84 -1.61 -9.39 -3.93
CA GLN A 84 -1.61 -10.73 -3.34
C GLN A 84 -0.41 -10.91 -2.40
N ILE A 85 0.75 -10.38 -2.78
CA ILE A 85 1.94 -10.34 -1.91
C ILE A 85 1.65 -9.52 -0.65
N LEU A 86 1.00 -8.37 -0.79
CA LEU A 86 0.63 -7.52 0.34
C LEU A 86 -0.38 -8.19 1.27
N LEU A 87 -1.34 -8.95 0.74
CA LEU A 87 -2.26 -9.73 1.59
C LEU A 87 -1.54 -10.79 2.40
N ASP A 88 -0.62 -11.51 1.78
CA ASP A 88 0.15 -12.57 2.43
C ASP A 88 1.02 -11.96 3.55
N ASP A 89 1.67 -10.82 3.27
CA ASP A 89 2.52 -10.07 4.22
C ASP A 89 1.70 -9.52 5.40
N TRP A 90 0.49 -9.02 5.15
CA TRP A 90 -0.42 -8.50 6.19
C TRP A 90 -1.29 -9.58 6.86
N HIS A 91 -1.11 -10.84 6.49
CA HIS A 91 -1.92 -11.96 6.97
C HIS A 91 -3.43 -11.73 6.80
N LEU A 92 -3.82 -11.05 5.72
CA LEU A 92 -5.19 -10.76 5.38
C LEU A 92 -5.76 -11.86 4.49
N ARG A 93 -6.91 -12.41 4.88
CA ARG A 93 -7.59 -13.42 4.07
C ARG A 93 -8.35 -12.73 2.94
N SER A 94 -8.11 -13.15 1.70
CA SER A 94 -8.65 -12.48 0.51
C SER A 94 -10.18 -12.44 0.48
N GLU A 95 -10.87 -13.43 1.05
CA GLU A 95 -12.34 -13.46 1.17
C GLU A 95 -12.90 -12.38 2.11
N LYS A 96 -12.03 -11.76 2.92
CA LYS A 96 -12.36 -10.64 3.81
C LYS A 96 -11.87 -9.31 3.26
N VAL A 97 -11.44 -9.24 2.01
CA VAL A 97 -10.88 -8.01 1.42
C VAL A 97 -11.71 -7.59 0.20
N LEU A 98 -12.20 -6.36 0.24
CA LEU A 98 -12.70 -5.68 -0.94
C LEU A 98 -11.58 -4.89 -1.59
N PHE A 99 -11.30 -5.19 -2.86
CA PHE A 99 -10.29 -4.51 -3.65
C PHE A 99 -10.92 -3.40 -4.48
N LEU A 100 -10.42 -2.18 -4.31
CA LEU A 100 -10.80 -1.04 -5.13
C LEU A 100 -9.57 -0.31 -5.66
N ARG A 101 -9.61 0.00 -6.95
CA ARG A 101 -8.67 0.94 -7.55
C ARG A 101 -9.10 2.34 -7.18
N ASP A 102 -8.18 3.13 -6.67
CA ASP A 102 -8.45 4.53 -6.33
C ASP A 102 -7.93 5.43 -7.47
N PRO A 103 -8.80 6.10 -8.24
CA PRO A 103 -8.38 7.00 -9.32
C PRO A 103 -7.52 8.18 -8.85
N HIS A 104 -7.51 8.49 -7.54
CA HIS A 104 -6.62 9.49 -6.95
C HIS A 104 -5.16 9.02 -6.93
N TYR A 105 -4.90 7.71 -6.84
CA TYR A 105 -3.55 7.16 -6.90
C TYR A 105 -3.12 6.94 -8.35
N LYS A 106 -2.21 7.83 -8.79
CA LYS A 106 -1.63 7.82 -10.12
C LYS A 106 -0.12 7.87 -10.03
N SER A 107 0.50 6.71 -10.06
CA SER A 107 1.95 6.59 -10.14
C SER A 107 2.40 6.49 -11.60
N PRO A 108 3.59 7.00 -11.95
CA PRO A 108 4.14 6.81 -13.29
C PRO A 108 4.29 5.31 -13.58
N ARG A 109 3.90 4.89 -14.78
CA ARG A 109 4.18 3.53 -15.24
C ARG A 109 5.69 3.37 -15.37
N PHE A 110 6.27 2.52 -14.53
CA PHE A 110 7.63 2.03 -14.73
C PHE A 110 7.60 1.07 -15.93
N THR A 111 7.73 1.61 -17.13
CA THR A 111 8.11 0.78 -18.27
C THR A 111 9.48 0.19 -17.93
N ARG A 112 9.71 -1.04 -18.37
CA ARG A 112 10.91 -1.87 -18.16
C ARG A 112 12.16 -1.27 -18.84
N ALA A 113 12.46 -0.01 -18.54
CA ALA A 113 13.53 0.82 -19.08
C ALA A 113 14.49 1.28 -17.96
N TRP A 114 14.47 0.65 -16.78
CA TRP A 114 15.57 0.71 -15.83
C TRP A 114 16.51 -0.48 -16.05
N ARG A 115 17.37 -0.36 -17.07
CA ARG A 115 18.65 -1.07 -17.14
C ARG A 115 19.73 -0.02 -16.93
N GLY A 116 20.37 -0.05 -15.77
CA GLY A 116 21.58 0.73 -15.51
C GLY A 116 21.37 1.96 -14.64
N MET A 117 21.48 1.76 -13.33
CA MET A 117 22.60 2.32 -12.56
C MET A 117 23.20 1.20 -11.72
#